data_AF-A0A963TCR9-F1
#
_entry.id   AF-A0A963TCR9-F1
#
_cell.length_a   1.000
_cell.length_b   1.000
_cell.length_c   1.000
_cell.angle_alpha   90.00
_cell.angle_beta   90.00
_cell.angle_gamma   90.00
#
_symmetry.space_group_name_H-M   'P 1'
#
loop_
_entity.id
_entity.type
_entity.pdbx_description
1 polymer ?
#
loop_
_entity_poly.entity_id
_entity_poly.type
_entity_poly.pdbx_seq_one_letter_code
_entity_poly.pdbx_strand_id
1 'polypeptide(L)'
;MLQYNPKHDVFARSDAGPGAGPGGDPVARRRLIESPYHPDRSAYPAMKPDGTLDIDLSSGKYLKLWQGPQHPGITGNMSVELTVCGDEVVEGKTHVGYLHRGFEKLMERRTFIQCFPIVCRICVPEPDFNEYCYAAAIEELSGIQAPERAKWIRTLILEMGRINSYMMYLGGQAGAFGMG
;
A
#
# COMPACT_ATOMS: atom_id res chain seq x y z
N MET A 1 9.03 -19.84 7.24
CA MET A 1 7.61 -19.88 6.86
C MET A 1 6.85 -19.07 7.91
N LEU A 2 6.77 -17.75 7.74
CA LEU A 2 6.00 -16.90 8.64
C LEU A 2 4.55 -16.94 8.16
N GLN A 3 3.66 -17.42 9.02
CA GLN A 3 2.22 -17.49 8.79
C GLN A 3 1.70 -16.06 8.57
N TYR A 4 0.94 -15.87 7.48
CA TYR A 4 0.14 -14.67 7.24
C TYR A 4 -0.76 -14.42 8.46
N ASN A 5 -0.55 -13.31 9.17
CA ASN A 5 -1.34 -12.92 10.33
C ASN A 5 -2.28 -11.77 9.95
N PRO A 6 -3.57 -12.05 9.70
CA PRO A 6 -4.53 -11.03 9.26
C PRO A 6 -4.79 -9.91 10.28
N LYS A 7 -4.31 -10.04 11.53
CA LYS A 7 -4.52 -9.03 12.58
C LYS A 7 -3.69 -7.75 12.40
N HIS A 8 -2.66 -7.78 11.57
CA HIS A 8 -1.75 -6.64 11.31
C HIS A 8 -1.96 -5.99 9.93
N ASP A 9 -3.00 -6.41 9.20
CA ASP A 9 -3.34 -5.81 7.92
C ASP A 9 -4.07 -4.46 8.17
N VAL A 10 -3.39 -3.36 7.85
CA VAL A 10 -3.89 -1.99 8.03
C VAL A 10 -5.06 -1.70 7.08
N PHE A 11 -5.22 -2.50 6.02
CA PHE A 11 -6.34 -2.41 5.07
C PHE A 11 -7.53 -3.31 5.43
N ALA A 12 -7.38 -4.25 6.37
CA ALA A 12 -8.44 -5.18 6.77
C ALA A 12 -9.37 -4.66 7.89
N ARG A 13 -9.29 -3.36 8.25
CA ARG A 13 -10.13 -2.75 9.29
C ARG A 13 -11.25 -1.86 8.74
N SER A 14 -11.93 -2.28 7.67
CA SER A 14 -13.28 -1.77 7.37
C SER A 14 -14.37 -2.44 8.20
N ASP A 15 -14.06 -3.54 8.88
CA ASP A 15 -15.07 -4.47 9.41
C ASP A 15 -15.09 -4.43 10.94
N ALA A 16 -15.56 -3.31 11.50
CA ALA A 16 -15.94 -3.26 12.91
C ALA A 16 -17.43 -3.57 13.05
N GLY A 17 -17.76 -4.85 13.24
CA GLY A 17 -19.06 -5.26 13.77
C GLY A 17 -19.34 -4.66 15.17
N PRO A 18 -20.58 -4.72 15.66
CA PRO A 18 -21.03 -3.99 16.84
C PRO A 18 -20.52 -4.66 18.12
N GLY A 19 -19.30 -4.33 18.53
CA GLY A 19 -18.79 -4.79 19.82
C GLY A 19 -17.27 -4.72 19.95
N ALA A 20 -16.72 -3.54 20.25
CA ALA A 20 -15.34 -3.43 20.73
C ALA A 20 -15.09 -2.18 21.59
N GLY A 21 -14.99 -2.42 22.91
CA GLY A 21 -14.05 -1.78 23.87
C GLY A 21 -14.13 -0.27 24.14
N PRO A 22 -14.16 0.17 25.42
CA PRO A 22 -14.17 1.57 25.80
C PRO A 22 -12.73 2.11 25.84
N GLY A 23 -12.32 2.93 24.86
CA GLY A 23 -10.98 3.54 24.94
C GLY A 23 -10.45 4.27 23.71
N GLY A 24 -11.29 4.54 22.70
CA GLY A 24 -10.89 5.34 21.53
C GLY A 24 -11.67 6.65 21.48
N ASP A 25 -10.96 7.74 21.19
CA ASP A 25 -11.48 9.12 21.12
C ASP A 25 -12.83 9.21 20.37
N PRO A 26 -13.92 9.64 21.05
CA PRO A 26 -15.27 9.68 20.47
C PRO A 26 -15.42 10.69 19.32
N VAL A 27 -14.51 11.67 19.20
CA VAL A 27 -14.58 12.71 18.15
C VAL A 27 -14.04 12.21 16.81
N ALA A 28 -13.04 11.33 16.81
CA ALA A 28 -12.51 10.70 15.59
C ALA A 28 -13.49 9.65 15.02
N ARG A 29 -14.21 8.92 15.89
CA ARG A 29 -15.24 7.95 15.48
C ARG A 29 -16.41 8.59 14.73
N ARG A 30 -16.79 9.83 15.06
CA ARG A 30 -17.96 10.49 14.45
C ARG A 30 -17.76 10.96 13.02
N ARG A 31 -16.52 11.24 12.60
CA ARG A 31 -16.25 11.81 11.26
C ARG A 31 -16.14 10.79 10.13
N LEU A 32 -15.99 9.50 10.44
CA LEU A 32 -15.85 8.44 9.43
C LEU A 32 -17.14 7.64 9.19
N ILE A 33 -18.14 7.73 10.08
CA ILE A 33 -19.37 6.91 10.00
C ILE A 33 -20.45 7.54 9.10
N GLU A 34 -20.42 8.85 8.87
CA GLU A 34 -21.44 9.54 8.07
C GLU A 34 -20.85 10.06 6.75
N SER A 35 -20.42 9.14 5.88
CA SER A 35 -20.31 9.49 4.47
C SER A 35 -21.73 9.64 3.91
N PRO A 36 -22.10 10.78 3.29
CA PRO A 36 -23.43 10.95 2.67
C PRO A 36 -23.63 10.03 1.47
N TYR A 37 -22.56 9.42 0.97
CA TYR A 37 -22.60 8.45 -0.11
C TYR A 37 -23.00 7.07 0.43
N HIS A 38 -24.27 6.73 0.28
CA HIS A 38 -24.74 5.36 0.36
C HIS A 38 -24.71 4.79 -1.06
N PRO A 39 -23.67 4.00 -1.43
CA PRO A 39 -23.66 3.36 -2.74
C PRO A 39 -24.90 2.48 -2.84
N ASP A 40 -25.75 2.73 -3.85
CA ASP A 40 -26.81 1.79 -4.19
C ASP A 40 -26.14 0.48 -4.63
N ARG A 41 -26.26 -0.54 -3.77
CA ARG A 41 -25.67 -1.86 -4.00
C ARG A 41 -26.69 -2.89 -4.47
N SER A 42 -27.87 -2.47 -4.92
CA SER A 42 -28.95 -3.35 -5.37
C SER A 42 -28.55 -4.29 -6.52
N ALA A 43 -27.56 -3.90 -7.33
CA ALA A 43 -27.01 -4.72 -8.42
C ALA A 43 -25.91 -5.72 -8.00
N TYR A 44 -25.36 -5.61 -6.78
CA TYR A 44 -24.24 -6.42 -6.31
C TYR A 44 -24.73 -7.64 -5.49
N PRO A 45 -23.92 -8.70 -5.34
CA PRO A 45 -24.30 -9.84 -4.52
C PRO A 45 -24.57 -9.40 -3.08
N ALA A 46 -25.54 -10.05 -2.44
CA ALA A 46 -25.86 -9.78 -1.05
C ALA A 46 -24.65 -10.10 -0.16
N MET A 47 -24.45 -9.26 0.86
CA MET A 47 -23.42 -9.48 1.87
C MET A 47 -23.93 -10.56 2.85
N LYS A 48 -23.10 -11.56 3.11
CA LYS A 48 -23.34 -12.55 4.16
C LYS A 48 -23.17 -11.90 5.54
N PRO A 49 -23.68 -12.54 6.61
CA PRO A 49 -23.53 -12.04 7.98
C PRO A 49 -22.08 -11.88 8.45
N ASP A 50 -21.13 -12.54 7.77
CA ASP A 50 -19.69 -12.49 8.03
C ASP A 50 -18.97 -11.35 7.27
N GLY A 51 -19.70 -10.58 6.46
CA GLY A 51 -19.16 -9.49 5.66
C GLY A 51 -18.61 -9.91 4.29
N THR A 52 -18.63 -11.20 3.95
CA THR A 52 -18.25 -11.68 2.62
C THR A 52 -19.41 -11.58 1.62
N LEU A 53 -19.12 -11.52 0.32
CA LEU A 53 -20.16 -11.50 -0.71
C LEU A 53 -20.66 -12.92 -1.00
N ASP A 54 -21.97 -13.08 -1.21
CA ASP A 54 -22.54 -14.36 -1.65
C ASP A 54 -22.35 -14.57 -3.15
N ILE A 55 -21.17 -15.08 -3.49
CA ILE A 55 -20.74 -15.34 -4.86
C ILE A 55 -20.86 -16.84 -5.14
N ASP A 56 -21.82 -17.20 -6.01
CA ASP A 56 -21.92 -18.56 -6.54
C ASP A 56 -21.13 -18.71 -7.84
N LEU A 57 -19.92 -19.27 -7.73
CA LEU A 57 -19.05 -19.56 -8.87
C LEU A 57 -19.55 -20.73 -9.75
N SER A 58 -20.45 -21.58 -9.24
CA SER A 58 -20.97 -22.73 -9.99
C SER A 58 -22.04 -22.35 -11.00
N SER A 59 -22.73 -21.22 -10.75
CA SER A 59 -23.76 -20.66 -11.65
C SER A 59 -23.22 -20.21 -13.01
N GLY A 60 -21.90 -20.05 -13.16
CA GLY A 60 -21.28 -19.46 -14.36
C GLY A 60 -21.50 -17.96 -14.52
N LYS A 61 -22.26 -17.31 -13.62
CA LYS A 61 -22.49 -15.85 -13.63
C LYS A 61 -21.25 -15.07 -13.22
N TYR A 62 -20.46 -15.63 -12.29
CA TYR A 62 -19.26 -14.99 -11.75
C TYR A 62 -18.01 -15.74 -12.19
N LEU A 63 -17.03 -15.00 -12.71
CA LEU A 63 -15.72 -15.53 -13.08
C LEU A 63 -14.68 -15.03 -12.10
N LYS A 64 -13.85 -15.93 -11.59
CA LYS A 64 -12.66 -15.58 -10.82
C LYS A 64 -11.44 -15.64 -11.74
N LEU A 65 -10.71 -14.53 -11.82
CA LEU A 65 -9.53 -14.38 -12.66
C LEU A 65 -8.35 -13.87 -11.84
N TRP A 66 -7.15 -14.28 -12.24
CA TRP A 66 -5.89 -13.89 -11.60
C TRP A 66 -5.13 -12.95 -12.51
N GLN A 67 -4.98 -11.71 -12.09
CA GLN A 67 -4.17 -10.71 -12.77
C GLN A 67 -2.82 -10.61 -12.05
N GLY A 68 -1.77 -11.20 -12.63
CA GLY A 68 -0.42 -11.23 -12.06
C GLY A 68 0.11 -12.65 -11.82
N PRO A 69 1.29 -12.82 -11.19
CA PRO A 69 2.22 -11.76 -10.76
C PRO A 69 3.07 -11.18 -11.91
N GLN A 70 3.04 -11.81 -13.08
CA GLN A 70 3.71 -11.36 -14.31
C GLN A 70 2.65 -10.94 -15.33
N HIS A 71 2.16 -9.71 -15.20
CA HIS A 71 1.22 -9.11 -16.14
C HIS A 71 1.69 -7.69 -16.49
N PRO A 72 1.81 -7.31 -17.78
CA PRO A 72 2.34 -5.99 -18.17
C PRO A 72 1.55 -4.80 -17.60
N GLY A 73 0.24 -4.97 -17.39
CA GLY A 73 -0.63 -3.96 -16.79
C GLY A 73 -0.57 -3.87 -15.25
N ILE A 74 0.30 -4.64 -14.58
CA ILE A 74 0.57 -4.49 -13.15
C ILE A 74 2.01 -4.02 -12.99
N THR A 75 2.17 -2.80 -12.48
CA THR A 75 3.47 -2.23 -12.15
C THR A 75 3.93 -2.78 -10.79
N GLY A 76 4.61 -3.93 -10.82
CA GLY A 76 5.31 -4.48 -9.66
C GLY A 76 5.02 -5.95 -9.37
N ASN A 77 5.49 -6.42 -8.21
CA ASN A 77 5.46 -7.82 -7.81
C ASN A 77 4.24 -8.07 -6.91
N MET A 78 3.05 -7.98 -7.49
CA MET A 78 1.78 -8.28 -6.82
C MET A 78 0.84 -9.05 -7.75
N SER A 79 -0.08 -9.80 -7.17
CA SER A 79 -1.13 -10.50 -7.89
C SER A 79 -2.48 -10.01 -7.38
N VAL A 80 -3.44 -9.78 -8.27
CA VAL A 80 -4.80 -9.36 -7.93
C VAL A 80 -5.75 -10.47 -8.37
N GLU A 81 -6.44 -11.03 -7.40
CA GLU A 81 -7.52 -11.98 -7.60
C GLU A 81 -8.82 -11.19 -7.77
N LEU A 82 -9.39 -11.21 -8.97
CA LEU A 82 -10.59 -10.45 -9.33
C LEU A 82 -11.76 -11.42 -9.50
N THR A 83 -12.89 -11.09 -8.91
CA THR A 83 -14.18 -11.72 -9.21
C THR A 83 -14.99 -10.75 -10.05
N VAL A 84 -15.37 -11.17 -11.26
CA VAL A 84 -16.09 -10.35 -12.23
C VAL A 84 -17.44 -10.97 -12.60
N CYS A 85 -18.41 -10.12 -12.89
CA CYS A 85 -19.71 -10.48 -13.46
C CYS A 85 -19.84 -9.77 -14.81
N GLY A 86 -19.47 -10.45 -15.90
CA GLY A 86 -19.30 -9.78 -17.20
C GLY A 86 -18.16 -8.76 -17.12
N ASP A 87 -18.48 -7.49 -17.39
CA ASP A 87 -17.51 -6.38 -17.39
C ASP A 87 -17.34 -5.71 -16.01
N GLU A 88 -18.19 -6.06 -15.04
CA GLU A 88 -18.18 -5.44 -13.71
C GLU A 88 -17.30 -6.21 -12.73
N VAL A 89 -16.39 -5.49 -12.05
CA VAL A 89 -15.61 -6.05 -10.93
C VAL A 89 -16.46 -6.02 -9.66
N VAL A 90 -16.68 -7.21 -9.10
CA VAL A 90 -17.52 -7.43 -7.91
C VAL A 90 -16.68 -7.51 -6.64
N GLU A 91 -15.51 -8.14 -6.74
CA GLU A 91 -14.55 -8.28 -5.63
C GLU A 91 -13.12 -8.25 -6.19
N GLY A 92 -12.20 -7.65 -5.45
CA GLY A 92 -10.76 -7.69 -5.75
C GLY A 92 -9.97 -7.96 -4.49
N LYS A 93 -9.15 -9.01 -4.49
CA LYS A 93 -8.22 -9.34 -3.40
C LYS A 93 -6.79 -9.19 -3.88
N THR A 94 -6.01 -8.42 -3.14
CA THR A 94 -4.61 -8.18 -3.47
C THR A 94 -3.71 -9.13 -2.71
N HIS A 95 -2.94 -9.91 -3.44
CA HIS A 95 -1.88 -10.77 -2.92
C HIS A 95 -0.54 -10.02 -3.02
N VAL A 96 -0.06 -9.55 -1.88
CA VAL A 96 1.23 -8.85 -1.74
C VAL A 96 2.30 -9.76 -1.14
N GLY A 97 3.57 -9.33 -1.21
CA GLY A 97 4.68 -10.01 -0.54
C GLY A 97 5.59 -10.83 -1.46
N TYR A 98 5.33 -10.88 -2.76
CA TYR A 98 6.25 -11.51 -3.74
C TYR A 98 7.63 -10.85 -3.79
N LEU A 99 7.76 -9.61 -3.30
CA LEU A 99 9.03 -8.88 -3.14
C LEU A 99 9.45 -8.71 -1.68
N HIS A 100 8.92 -9.52 -0.76
CA HIS A 100 9.32 -9.44 0.64
C HIS A 100 10.76 -9.97 0.82
N ARG A 101 11.68 -9.05 1.12
CA ARG A 101 13.12 -9.34 1.30
C ARG A 101 13.58 -9.33 2.76
N GLY A 102 12.67 -9.07 3.71
CA GLY A 102 13.01 -9.02 5.14
C GLY A 102 13.99 -7.89 5.48
N PHE A 103 13.83 -6.71 4.86
CA PHE A 103 14.74 -5.57 5.06
C PHE A 103 14.91 -5.19 6.53
N GLU A 104 13.81 -5.15 7.30
CA GLU A 104 13.82 -4.87 8.74
C GLU A 104 14.75 -5.84 9.49
N LYS A 105 14.63 -7.15 9.21
CA LYS A 105 15.47 -8.17 9.85
C LYS A 105 16.93 -8.08 9.44
N LEU A 106 17.20 -7.65 8.21
CA LEU A 106 18.56 -7.42 7.73
C LEU A 106 19.20 -6.19 8.40
N MET A 107 18.41 -5.15 8.68
CA MET A 107 18.86 -3.93 9.35
C MET A 107 19.23 -4.17 10.82
N GLU A 108 18.54 -5.08 11.52
CA GLU A 108 18.89 -5.46 12.90
C GLU A 108 20.32 -6.00 13.05
N ARG A 109 20.87 -6.62 12.00
CA ARG A 109 22.20 -7.26 12.03
C ARG A 109 23.33 -6.37 11.51
N ARG A 110 23.03 -5.10 11.22
CA ARG A 110 23.95 -4.15 10.58
C ARG A 110 24.11 -2.89 11.40
N THR A 111 25.23 -2.21 11.21
CA THR A 111 25.42 -0.88 11.82
C THR A 111 24.58 0.16 11.09
N PHE A 112 24.28 1.28 11.77
CA PHE A 112 23.42 2.34 11.24
C PHE A 112 23.87 2.84 9.86
N ILE A 113 25.18 3.00 9.62
CA ILE A 113 25.75 3.39 8.31
C ILE A 113 25.57 2.29 7.25
N GLN A 114 25.70 1.02 7.63
CA GLN A 114 25.54 -0.11 6.71
C GLN A 114 24.10 -0.33 6.25
N CYS A 115 23.12 0.29 6.91
CA CYS A 115 21.71 0.24 6.53
C CYS A 115 21.35 1.20 5.39
N PHE A 116 22.14 2.24 5.11
CA PHE A 116 21.84 3.19 4.03
C PHE A 116 21.59 2.49 2.68
N PRO A 117 22.48 1.59 2.19
CA PRO A 117 22.25 0.88 0.92
C PRO A 117 21.01 -0.04 0.92
N ILE A 118 20.52 -0.42 2.10
CA ILE A 118 19.29 -1.21 2.23
C ILE A 118 18.07 -0.30 2.08
N VAL A 119 18.09 0.86 2.73
CA VAL A 119 17.01 1.85 2.71
C VAL A 119 16.75 2.35 1.28
N CYS A 120 17.79 2.58 0.48
CA CYS A 120 17.68 2.94 -0.94
C CYS A 120 16.90 1.91 -1.79
N ARG A 121 16.78 0.66 -1.32
CA ARG A 121 16.14 -0.44 -2.05
C ARG A 121 14.69 -0.70 -1.64
N ILE A 122 14.18 0.08 -0.68
CA ILE A 122 12.79 -0.01 -0.24
C ILE A 122 11.88 0.60 -1.30
N CYS A 123 12.15 1.83 -1.73
CA CYS A 123 11.58 2.43 -2.93
C CYS A 123 12.70 2.64 -3.96
N VAL A 124 12.70 1.85 -5.02
CA VAL A 124 13.73 1.93 -6.07
C VAL A 124 13.59 3.19 -6.94
N PRO A 125 12.37 3.64 -7.32
CA PRO A 125 12.21 4.86 -8.12
C PRO A 125 12.65 6.15 -7.42
N GLU A 126 12.55 6.19 -6.10
CA GLU A 126 12.80 7.37 -5.29
C GLU A 126 13.56 6.96 -4.00
N PRO A 127 14.87 6.71 -4.11
CA PRO A 127 15.68 6.30 -2.96
C PRO A 127 15.99 7.46 -2.01
N ASP A 128 16.13 8.69 -2.53
CA ASP A 128 16.61 9.87 -1.79
C ASP A 128 15.72 10.22 -0.60
N PHE A 129 14.40 10.11 -0.76
CA PHE A 129 13.44 10.36 0.32
C PHE A 129 13.63 9.39 1.49
N ASN A 130 13.80 8.10 1.19
CA ASN A 130 14.00 7.09 2.23
C ASN A 130 15.34 7.28 2.95
N GLU A 131 16.40 7.61 2.21
CA GLU A 131 17.70 7.94 2.80
C GLU A 131 17.59 9.13 3.75
N TYR A 132 16.89 10.19 3.34
CA TYR A 132 16.65 11.35 4.18
C TYR A 132 15.86 11.00 5.44
N CYS A 133 14.75 10.27 5.31
CA CYS A 133 13.95 9.86 6.47
C CYS A 133 14.78 9.03 7.47
N TYR A 134 15.61 8.12 6.96
CA TYR A 134 16.49 7.32 7.81
C TYR A 134 17.60 8.15 8.47
N ALA A 135 18.23 9.07 7.73
CA ALA A 135 19.23 9.98 8.28
C ALA A 135 18.63 10.92 9.34
N ALA A 136 17.47 11.51 9.06
CA ALA A 136 16.77 12.41 9.97
C ALA A 136 16.38 11.71 11.27
N ALA A 137 15.90 10.45 11.19
CA ALA A 137 15.59 9.66 12.38
C ALA A 137 16.83 9.40 13.24
N ILE A 138 17.99 9.11 12.63
CA ILE A 138 19.26 8.92 13.38
C ILE A 138 19.74 10.25 13.99
N GLU A 139 19.65 11.34 13.24
CA GLU A 139 20.02 12.68 13.72
C GLU A 139 19.19 13.10 14.93
N GLU A 140 17.88 12.87 14.88
CA GLU A 140 16.97 13.13 16.00
C GLU A 140 17.30 12.28 17.22
N LEU A 141 17.51 10.97 17.05
CA LEU A 141 17.88 10.05 18.13
C LEU A 141 19.25 10.37 18.77
N SER A 142 20.17 10.93 18.00
CA SER A 142 21.52 11.30 18.46
C SER A 142 21.66 12.75 18.93
N GLY A 143 20.61 13.56 18.78
CA GLY A 143 20.64 15.00 19.09
C GLY A 143 21.57 15.82 18.19
N ILE A 144 21.89 15.30 16.99
CA ILE A 144 22.78 15.98 16.05
C ILE A 144 21.96 16.95 15.19
N GLN A 145 22.39 18.21 15.13
CA GLN A 145 21.83 19.17 14.18
C GLN A 145 22.67 19.24 12.91
N ALA A 146 22.06 18.90 11.77
CA ALA A 146 22.67 19.10 10.47
C ALA A 146 22.94 20.60 10.21
N PRO A 147 24.08 20.97 9.62
CA PRO A 147 24.41 22.35 9.31
C PRO A 147 23.41 22.92 8.30
N GLU A 148 23.18 24.24 8.34
CA GLU A 148 22.18 24.91 7.49
C GLU A 148 22.39 24.60 6.00
N ARG A 149 23.64 24.63 5.53
CA ARG A 149 23.99 24.27 4.15
C ARG A 149 23.55 22.86 3.77
N ALA A 150 23.65 21.89 4.68
CA ALA A 150 23.21 20.52 4.40
C ALA A 150 21.68 20.43 4.29
N LYS A 151 20.94 21.20 5.09
CA LYS A 151 19.47 21.27 5.00
C LYS A 151 19.03 21.79 3.62
N TRP A 152 19.63 22.87 3.13
CA TRP A 152 19.34 23.40 1.79
C TRP A 152 19.64 22.42 0.67
N ILE A 153 20.78 21.73 0.73
CA ILE A 153 21.14 20.70 -0.25
C ILE A 153 20.14 19.54 -0.23
N ARG A 154 19.74 19.06 0.96
CA ARG A 154 18.74 18.01 1.11
C ARG A 154 17.41 18.42 0.50
N THR A 155 16.91 19.62 0.83
CA THR A 155 15.65 20.12 0.25
C THR A 155 15.71 20.20 -1.26
N LEU A 156 16.80 20.72 -1.84
CA LEU A 156 16.97 20.79 -3.28
C LEU A 156 16.91 19.39 -3.93
N ILE A 157 17.65 18.41 -3.38
CA ILE A 157 17.69 17.04 -3.91
C ILE A 157 16.31 16.36 -3.77
N LEU A 158 15.66 16.49 -2.62
CA LEU A 158 14.33 15.90 -2.38
C LEU A 158 13.28 16.47 -3.34
N GLU A 159 13.32 17.78 -3.61
CA GLU A 159 12.39 18.40 -4.55
C GLU A 159 12.66 18.00 -6.00
N MET A 160 13.92 17.84 -6.39
CA MET A 160 14.28 17.26 -7.68
C MET A 160 13.83 15.79 -7.80
N GLY A 161 14.04 15.00 -6.76
CA GLY A 161 13.59 13.61 -6.67
C GLY A 161 12.06 13.48 -6.80
N ARG A 162 11.32 14.37 -6.14
CA ARG A 162 9.86 14.46 -6.23
C ARG A 162 9.39 14.70 -7.66
N ILE A 163 9.97 15.66 -8.37
CA ILE A 163 9.64 15.94 -9.78
C ILE A 163 9.94 14.72 -10.66
N ASN A 164 11.10 14.08 -10.47
CA ASN A 164 11.50 12.88 -11.19
C ASN A 164 10.50 11.72 -10.96
N SER A 165 10.08 11.51 -9.72
CA SER A 165 9.09 10.50 -9.32
C SER A 165 7.75 10.69 -10.05
N TYR A 166 7.26 11.93 -10.13
CA TYR A 166 6.05 12.26 -10.88
C TYR A 166 6.20 12.02 -12.39
N MET A 167 7.34 12.41 -12.99
CA MET A 167 7.58 12.20 -14.42
C MET A 167 7.62 10.70 -14.75
N MET A 168 8.27 9.90 -13.91
CA MET A 168 8.32 8.45 -14.08
C MET A 168 6.94 7.81 -13.92
N TYR A 169 6.17 8.25 -12.92
CA TYR A 169 4.80 7.78 -12.69
C TYR A 169 3.90 8.08 -13.90
N LEU A 170 3.92 9.32 -14.41
CA LEU A 170 3.12 9.70 -15.57
C LEU A 170 3.47 8.88 -16.80
N GLY A 171 4.76 8.66 -17.07
CA GLY A 171 5.21 7.80 -18.17
C GLY A 171 4.76 6.35 -18.02
N GLY A 172 4.85 5.79 -16.81
CA GLY A 172 4.39 4.43 -16.52
C GLY A 172 2.89 4.26 -16.75
N GLN A 173 2.09 5.22 -16.30
CA GLN A 173 0.63 5.19 -16.48
C GLN A 173 0.22 5.40 -17.94
N ALA A 174 0.90 6.29 -18.67
CA ALA A 174 0.64 6.49 -20.10
C ALA A 174 0.83 5.20 -20.90
N GLY A 175 1.92 4.46 -20.63
CA GLY A 175 2.16 3.15 -21.24
C GLY A 175 1.07 2.13 -20.90
N ALA A 176 0.61 2.08 -19.64
CA ALA A 176 -0.47 1.19 -19.22
C ALA A 176 -1.82 1.50 -19.92
N PHE A 177 -2.07 2.77 -20.25
CA PHE A 177 -3.26 3.18 -21.00
C PHE A 177 -3.12 3.04 -22.53
N GLY A 178 -1.99 2.52 -23.02
CA GLY A 178 -1.73 2.39 -24.46
C GLY A 178 -1.45 3.73 -25.14
N MET A 179 -1.11 4.77 -24.37
CA MET A 179 -0.60 6.05 -24.88
C MET A 179 0.92 5.96 -24.95
N GLY A 180 1.43 5.24 -25.97
CA GLY A 180 2.85 5.04 -26.23
C GLY A 180 3.22 5.35 -27.67
#